data_AF-A0A956ZPA3-F1
#
_entry.id   AF-A0A956ZPA3-F1
#
_cell.length_a   1.000
_cell.length_b   1.000
_cell.length_c   1.000
_cell.angle_alpha   90.00
_cell.angle_beta   90.00
_cell.angle_gamma   90.00
#
_symmetry.space_group_name_H-M   'P 1'
#
loop_
_entity.id
_entity.type
_entity.pdbx_description
1 polymer ?
#
loop_
_entity_poly.entity_id
_entity_poly.type
_entity_poly.pdbx_seq_one_letter_code
_entity_poly.pdbx_strand_id
1 'polypeptide(L)' 'MREYEGFVSSVKAGQVGKLTPAKGESARGVALRVSRAAKRVSKAADTWIADGSVYFKVS' A
#
# COMPACT_ATOMS: atom_id res chain seq x y z
N MET A 1 -12.17 -0.42 3.96
CA MET A 1 -10.77 -0.49 4.46
C MET A 1 -10.15 -1.89 4.33
N ARG A 2 -10.92 -2.98 4.41
CA ARG A 2 -10.42 -4.36 4.16
C ARG A 2 -9.71 -4.58 2.83
N GLU A 3 -10.02 -3.77 1.82
CA GLU A 3 -9.43 -3.87 0.48
C GLU A 3 -7.89 -3.71 0.50
N TYR A 4 -7.38 -2.70 1.23
CA TYR A 4 -5.94 -2.48 1.36
C TYR A 4 -5.24 -3.55 2.20
N GLU A 5 -5.94 -4.15 3.17
CA GLU A 5 -5.43 -5.29 3.95
C GLU A 5 -5.26 -6.52 3.04
N GLY A 6 -6.18 -6.72 2.10
CA GLY A 6 -6.07 -7.74 1.05
C GLY A 6 -4.86 -7.52 0.14
N PHE A 7 -4.65 -6.28 -0.33
CA PHE A 7 -3.48 -5.93 -1.16
C PHE A 7 -2.15 -6.12 -0.42
N VAL A 8 -2.06 -5.73 0.85
CA VAL A 8 -0.84 -5.93 1.65
C VAL A 8 -0.62 -7.41 1.98
N SER A 9 -1.70 -8.17 2.12
CA SER A 9 -1.62 -9.60 2.40
C SER A 9 -1.19 -10.40 1.16
N SER A 10 -1.57 -9.97 -0.05
CA SER A 10 -1.24 -10.64 -1.30
C SER A 10 0.21 -10.42 -1.76
N VAL A 11 0.85 -9.33 -1.33
CA VAL A 11 2.27 -9.07 -1.60
C VAL A 11 3.14 -9.95 -0.69
N LYS A 12 3.99 -10.78 -1.31
CA LYS A 12 4.95 -11.62 -0.60
C LYS A 12 6.08 -10.76 -0.02
N ALA A 13 6.71 -11.26 1.05
CA ALA A 13 7.88 -10.60 1.63
C ALA A 13 8.97 -10.38 0.57
N GLY A 14 9.53 -9.17 0.54
CA GLY A 14 10.55 -8.77 -0.43
C GLY A 14 10.02 -8.34 -1.81
N GLN A 15 8.74 -8.52 -2.10
CA GLN A 15 8.11 -8.01 -3.32
C GLN A 15 7.58 -6.59 -3.15
N VAL A 16 7.50 -5.87 -4.28
CA VAL A 16 6.94 -4.52 -4.35
C VAL A 16 5.53 -4.61 -4.93
N GLY A 17 4.54 -4.16 -4.16
CA GLY A 17 3.19 -3.90 -4.62
C GLY A 17 3.08 -2.52 -5.24
N LYS A 18 2.14 -2.36 -6.19
CA LYS A 18 1.80 -1.08 -6.82
C LYS A 18 0.29 -0.87 -6.76
N LEU A 19 -0.13 0.33 -6.40
CA LEU A 19 -1.50 0.81 -6.44
C LEU A 19 -1.58 2.14 -7.17
N THR A 20 -2.50 2.22 -8.11
CA THR A 20 -2.79 3.47 -8.83
C THR A 20 -4.01 4.11 -8.17
N PRO A 21 -3.91 5.35 -7.67
CA PRO A 21 -5.06 6.04 -7.09
C PRO A 21 -6.21 6.17 -8.09
N ALA A 22 -7.45 5.95 -7.64
CA ALA A 22 -8.63 6.17 -8.45
C ALA A 22 -8.92 7.68 -8.64
N LYS A 23 -9.79 8.03 -9.59
CA LYS A 23 -10.19 9.43 -9.83
C LYS A 23 -10.81 10.02 -8.54
N GLY A 24 -10.22 11.09 -8.02
CA GLY A 24 -10.63 11.72 -6.76
C GLY A 24 -9.86 11.23 -5.52
N GLU A 25 -9.00 10.23 -5.65
CA GLU A 25 -8.06 9.85 -4.60
C GLU A 25 -6.70 10.52 -4.79
N SER A 26 -6.07 10.92 -3.68
CA SER A 26 -4.69 11.37 -3.69
C SER A 26 -3.73 10.21 -3.46
N ALA A 27 -2.61 10.19 -4.17
CA ALA A 27 -1.54 9.21 -3.95
C ALA A 27 -1.09 9.18 -2.49
N ARG A 28 -1.03 10.34 -1.84
CA ARG A 28 -0.71 10.46 -0.41
C ARG A 28 -1.78 9.81 0.49
N GLY A 29 -3.06 9.97 0.15
CA GLY A 29 -4.15 9.32 0.86
C GLY A 29 -4.10 7.80 0.73
N VAL A 30 -3.83 7.30 -0.48
CA VAL A 30 -3.65 5.86 -0.74
C VAL A 30 -2.44 5.30 0.01
N ALA A 31 -1.29 5.97 -0.04
CA ALA A 31 -0.08 5.57 0.70
C ALA A 31 -0.34 5.46 2.22
N LEU A 32 -1.07 6.42 2.80
CA LEU A 32 -1.44 6.38 4.21
C LEU A 32 -2.35 5.19 4.54
N ARG A 33 -3.30 4.86 3.65
CA ARG A 33 -4.19 3.70 3.84
C ARG A 33 -3.43 2.39 3.75
N VAL A 34 -2.49 2.26 2.82
CA VAL A 34 -1.60 1.09 2.71
C VAL A 34 -0.77 0.90 3.98
N SER A 35 -0.12 1.96 4.46
CA SER A 35 0.68 1.91 5.69
C SER A 35 -0.16 1.52 6.92
N ARG A 36 -1.40 2.04 7.01
CA ARG A 36 -2.35 1.63 8.07
C ARG A 36 -2.81 0.18 7.93
N ALA A 37 -3.06 -0.28 6.71
CA ALA A 37 -3.45 -1.67 6.44
C ALA A 37 -2.34 -2.64 6.84
N ALA A 38 -1.08 -2.34 6.50
CA ALA A 38 0.09 -3.13 6.91
C ALA A 38 0.17 -3.29 8.43
N LYS A 39 -0.02 -2.21 9.19
CA LYS A 39 -0.08 -2.26 10.66
C LYS A 39 -1.19 -3.17 11.19
N ARG A 40 -2.34 -3.22 10.54
CA ARG A 40 -3.48 -4.06 10.98
C ARG A 40 -3.26 -5.54 10.73
N VAL A 41 -2.52 -5.88 9.68
CA VAL A 41 -2.13 -7.27 9.38
C VAL A 41 -0.79 -7.65 10.00
N SER A 42 -0.29 -6.85 10.94
CA SER A 42 0.98 -7.07 11.65
C SER A 42 2.20 -7.25 10.73
N LYS A 43 2.23 -6.54 9.61
CA LYS A 43 3.38 -6.53 8.68
C LYS A 43 4.07 -5.17 8.67
N ALA A 44 5.39 -5.17 8.52
CA ALA A 44 6.13 -3.95 8.25
C ALA A 44 5.99 -3.61 6.76
N ALA A 45 5.80 -2.34 6.42
CA ALA A 45 5.72 -1.92 5.04
C ALA A 45 6.38 -0.55 4.83
N ASP A 46 7.29 -0.50 3.88
CA ASP A 46 7.84 0.74 3.33
C ASP A 46 6.94 1.19 2.20
N THR A 47 6.50 2.45 2.21
CA THR A 47 5.57 2.99 1.21
C THR A 47 6.13 4.28 0.62
N TRP A 48 6.10 4.40 -0.70
CA TRP A 48 6.57 5.59 -1.41
C TRP A 48 5.69 5.89 -2.63
N ILE A 49 5.82 7.11 -3.17
CA ILE A 49 5.05 7.59 -4.32
C ILE A 49 6.03 7.88 -5.44
N ALA A 50 5.75 7.33 -6.63
CA ALA A 50 6.48 7.63 -7.86
C ALA A 50 5.52 7.63 -9.03
N ASP A 51 5.67 8.57 -9.97
CA ASP A 51 4.83 8.69 -11.19
C ASP A 51 3.32 8.70 -10.91
N GLY A 52 2.92 9.35 -9.81
CA GLY A 52 1.52 9.40 -9.37
C GLY A 52 0.95 8.07 -8.84
N SER A 53 1.75 7.00 -8.83
CA SER A 53 1.41 5.69 -8.27
C SER A 53 1.98 5.51 -6.86
N VAL A 54 1.33 4.68 -6.07
CA VAL A 54 1.80 4.27 -4.75
C VAL A 54 2.48 2.92 -4.86
N TYR A 55 3.71 2.85 -4.39
CA TYR A 55 4.46 1.62 -4.28
C TYR A 55 4.64 1.26 -2.81
N PHE A 56 4.67 -0.03 -2.51
CA PHE A 56 4.94 -0.49 -1.16
C PHE A 56 5.68 -1.82 -1.17
N LYS A 57 6.63 -1.98 -0.24
CA LYS A 57 7.35 -3.23 -0.02
C LYS A 57 7.00 -3.75 1.35
N VAL A 58 6.66 -5.04 1.42
CA VAL A 58 6.30 -5.71 2.66
C VAL A 58 7.49 -6.51 3.17
N SER A 59 7.77 -6.36 4.47
CA SER A 59 8.86 -7.00 5.22
C SER A 59 8.31 -7.84 6.36
#